data_AF-A0A9W9DP61-F1
#
_entry.id   AF-A0A9W9DP61-F1
#
_cell.length_a   1.000
_cell.length_b   1.000
_cell.length_c   1.000
_cell.angle_alpha   90.00
_cell.angle_beta   90.00
_cell.angle_gamma   90.00
#
_symmetry.space_group_name_H-M   'P 1'
#
loop_
_entity.id
_entity.type
_entity.pdbx_description
1 polymer ?
#
loop_
_entity_poly.entity_id
_entity_poly.type
_entity_poly.pdbx_seq_one_letter_code
_entity_poly.pdbx_strand_id
1 'polypeptide(L)' 'VALQNLDNQYNAVVITALEDIPFCCHEDLLTMSRAQLVAVAQSLNAKLPAAMQIDVTDIRTDFFIRKSIEVLV' A
#
# COMPACT_ATOMS: atom_id res chain seq x y z
N VAL A 1 4.01 8.61 -13.51
CA VAL A 1 2.93 9.55 -13.13
C VAL A 1 2.90 9.59 -11.62
N ALA A 2 2.89 10.77 -10.99
CA ALA A 2 2.87 10.93 -9.53
C ALA A 2 1.53 11.57 -9.11
N LEU A 3 0.96 11.13 -7.99
CA LEU A 3 -0.29 11.68 -7.44
C LEU A 3 0.06 12.71 -6.34
N GLN A 4 -0.57 13.88 -6.42
CA GLN A 4 -0.44 14.94 -5.44
C GLN A 4 -1.63 14.88 -4.48
N ASN A 5 -1.36 14.65 -3.19
CA ASN A 5 -2.37 14.70 -2.14
C ASN A 5 -2.08 15.88 -1.23
N LEU A 6 -3.12 16.66 -0.96
CA LEU A 6 -3.05 17.80 -0.04
C LEU A 6 -3.29 17.29 1.38
N ASP A 7 -2.23 17.30 2.20
CA ASP A 7 -2.36 17.06 3.63
C ASP A 7 -2.73 18.39 4.31
N ASN A 8 -4.01 18.50 4.71
CA ASN A 8 -4.54 19.69 5.36
C ASN A 8 -4.15 19.82 6.85
N GLN A 9 -3.53 18.79 7.45
CA GLN A 9 -3.06 18.86 8.84
C GLN A 9 -1.67 19.51 8.93
N TYR A 10 -0.78 19.24 7.97
CA TYR A 10 0.61 19.68 8.03
C TYR A 10 1.00 20.73 6.98
N ASN A 11 0.05 21.17 6.15
CA ASN A 11 0.30 22.14 5.06
C ASN A 11 1.49 21.69 4.18
N ALA A 12 1.52 20.39 3.88
CA ALA A 12 2.57 19.72 3.14
C ALA A 12 1.99 19.11 1.86
N VAL A 13 2.76 19.18 0.78
CA VAL A 13 2.43 18.49 -0.48
C VAL A 13 3.02 17.10 -0.41
N VAL A 14 2.18 16.09 -0.19
CA VAL A 14 2.64 14.69 -0.22
C VAL A 14 2.58 14.24 -1.67
N ILE A 15 3.76 14.11 -2.29
CA ILE A 15 3.91 13.46 -3.59
C ILE A 15 4.10 11.98 -3.30
N THR A 16 3.05 11.21 -3.53
CA THR A 16 3.01 9.77 -3.23
C THR A 16 2.38 9.06 -4.42
N ALA A 17 2.80 7.83 -4.70
CA ALA A 17 2.11 7.00 -5.70
C ALA A 17 0.73 6.51 -5.22
N LEU A 18 0.40 6.78 -3.95
CA LEU A 18 -0.79 6.35 -3.23
C LEU A 18 -1.56 7.56 -2.69
N GLU A 19 -2.83 7.67 -3.12
CA GLU A 19 -3.79 8.70 -2.64
C GLU A 19 -4.05 8.67 -1.14
N ASP A 20 -3.92 7.49 -0.54
CA ASP A 20 -4.11 7.27 0.88
C ASP A 20 -3.07 6.23 1.29
N ILE A 21 -2.27 6.53 2.31
CA ILE A 21 -1.35 5.55 2.89
C ILE A 21 -2.19 4.80 3.92
N PRO A 22 -2.55 3.52 3.70
CA PRO A 22 -3.49 2.81 4.56
C PRO A 22 -2.92 2.46 5.95
N PHE A 23 -1.76 3.00 6.29
CA PHE A 23 -1.07 2.87 7.57
C PHE A 23 -0.28 4.16 7.84
N CYS A 24 -0.26 4.64 9.08
CA CYS A 24 0.51 5.84 9.43
C CYS A 24 2.01 5.54 9.64
N CYS A 25 2.35 4.27 9.89
CA CYS A 25 3.71 3.80 10.21
C CYS A 25 3.96 2.38 9.70
N HIS A 26 5.23 1.99 9.55
CA HIS A 26 5.65 0.61 9.24
C HIS A 26 5.19 -0.42 10.31
N GLU A 27 5.02 0.06 11.55
CA GLU A 27 4.57 -0.76 12.69
C GLU A 27 3.13 -1.25 12.56
N ASP A 28 2.25 -0.44 11.93
CA ASP A 28 0.89 -0.85 11.60
C ASP A 28 0.90 -1.98 10.55
N LEU A 29 1.77 -1.88 9.56
CA LEU A 29 1.87 -2.90 8.51
C LEU A 29 2.35 -4.26 9.06
N LEU A 30 3.20 -4.25 10.10
CA LEU A 30 3.66 -5.45 10.80
C LEU A 30 2.55 -6.11 11.64
N THR A 31 1.61 -5.32 12.16
CA THR A 31 0.52 -5.80 13.02
C THR A 31 -0.77 -6.12 12.26
N MET A 32 -0.88 -5.72 11.00
CA MET A 32 -2.03 -6.02 10.14
C MET A 32 -2.28 -7.53 9.97
N SER A 33 -3.55 -7.89 10.08
CA SER A 33 -4.06 -9.21 9.69
C SER A 33 -3.96 -9.43 8.18
N ARG A 34 -3.99 -10.69 7.73
CA ARG A 34 -4.00 -11.04 6.31
C ARG A 34 -5.10 -10.31 5.52
N ALA A 35 -6.32 -10.23 6.07
CA ALA A 35 -7.43 -9.55 5.41
C ALA A 35 -7.13 -8.06 5.17
N GLN A 36 -6.49 -7.39 6.13
CA GLN A 36 -6.06 -6.00 5.98
C GLN A 36 -4.93 -5.87 4.95
N LEU A 37 -3.93 -6.76 4.97
CA LEU A 37 -2.85 -6.78 3.98
C LEU A 37 -3.39 -6.96 2.55
N VAL A 38 -4.35 -7.87 2.35
CA VAL A 38 -4.99 -8.09 1.05
C VAL A 38 -5.77 -6.85 0.61
N ALA A 39 -6.51 -6.20 1.50
CA ALA A 39 -7.26 -4.97 1.17
C ALA A 39 -6.32 -3.84 0.72
N VAL A 40 -5.20 -3.65 1.43
CA VAL A 40 -4.16 -2.68 1.04
C VAL A 40 -3.57 -3.03 -0.32
N ALA A 41 -3.17 -4.29 -0.52
CA ALA A 41 -2.61 -4.75 -1.78
C ALA A 41 -3.59 -4.63 -2.96
N GLN A 42 -4.89 -4.83 -2.74
CA GLN A 42 -5.92 -4.62 -3.76
C GLN A 42 -6.09 -3.13 -4.11
N SER A 43 -6.05 -2.24 -3.12
CA SER A 43 -6.09 -0.79 -3.33
C SER A 43 -4.87 -0.31 -4.15
N LEU A 44 -3.68 -0.84 -3.85
CA LEU A 44 -2.47 -0.65 -4.64
C LEU A 44 -2.63 -1.17 -6.07
N ASN A 45 -3.08 -2.42 -6.22
CA ASN A 45 -3.24 -3.08 -7.51
C ASN A 45 -4.21 -2.37 -8.46
N ALA A 46 -5.22 -1.69 -7.92
CA ALA A 46 -6.16 -0.90 -8.72
C ALA A 46 -5.49 0.30 -9.41
N LYS A 47 -4.34 0.76 -8.91
CA LYS A 47 -3.59 1.91 -9.43
C LYS A 47 -2.29 1.52 -10.13
N LEU A 48 -1.85 0.27 -9.96
CA LEU A 48 -0.66 -0.27 -10.59
C LEU A 48 -0.99 -0.89 -11.96
N PRO A 49 -0.09 -0.74 -12.95
CA PRO A 49 -0.19 -1.51 -14.19
C PRO A 49 -0.09 -3.02 -13.89
N ALA A 50 -0.76 -3.86 -14.68
CA ALA A 50 -0.88 -5.30 -14.43
C ALA A 50 0.46 -6.02 -14.13
N ALA A 51 1.56 -5.57 -14.77
CA ALA A 51 2.90 -6.12 -14.56
C ALA A 51 3.51 -5.84 -13.17
N MET A 52 2.97 -4.87 -12.43
CA MET A 52 3.43 -4.46 -11.10
C MET A 52 2.42 -4.82 -9.99
N GLN A 53 1.34 -5.53 -10.32
CA GLN A 53 0.36 -5.93 -9.31
C GLN A 53 0.93 -6.97 -8.34
N ILE A 54 0.62 -6.78 -7.06
CA ILE A 54 0.92 -7.68 -5.96
C ILE A 54 0.03 -8.93 -6.08
N ASP A 55 0.65 -10.10 -6.08
CA ASP A 55 -0.07 -11.38 -6.01
C ASP A 55 -0.63 -11.58 -4.59
N VAL A 56 -1.96 -11.55 -4.48
CA VAL A 56 -2.73 -11.69 -3.23
C VAL A 56 -3.43 -13.05 -3.11
N THR A 57 -3.04 -14.02 -3.95
CA THR A 57 -3.64 -15.38 -3.91
C THR A 57 -3.36 -16.10 -2.60
N ASP A 58 -4.18 -17.08 -2.25
CA ASP A 58 -4.04 -17.85 -1.01
C ASP A 58 -2.74 -18.65 -0.88
N ILE A 59 -2.02 -18.82 -2.00
CA ILE A 59 -0.71 -19.48 -2.07
C ILE A 59 0.38 -18.56 -1.49
N ARG A 60 0.19 -17.23 -1.51
CA ARG A 60 1.17 -16.26 -0.99
C ARG A 60 1.03 -16.10 0.52
N THR A 61 2.18 -16.01 1.17
CA THR A 61 2.27 -15.79 2.61
C THR A 61 2.02 -14.32 2.94
N ASP A 62 1.56 -14.07 4.17
CA ASP A 62 1.36 -12.71 4.68
C ASP A 62 2.66 -11.89 4.59
N PHE A 63 3.80 -12.53 4.85
CA PHE A 63 5.13 -11.93 4.69
C PHE A 63 5.40 -11.47 3.26
N PHE A 64 5.01 -12.25 2.25
CA PHE A 64 5.19 -11.88 0.85
C PHE A 64 4.34 -10.65 0.49
N ILE A 65 3.07 -10.65 0.89
CA ILE A 65 2.15 -9.54 0.60
C ILE A 65 2.66 -8.27 1.30
N ARG A 66 3.04 -8.39 2.58
CA ARG A 66 3.63 -7.30 3.37
C ARG A 66 4.88 -6.72 2.70
N LYS A 67 5.85 -7.56 2.39
CA LYS A 67 7.10 -7.12 1.76
C LYS A 67 6.87 -6.47 0.39
N SER A 68 5.89 -6.97 -0.35
CA SER A 68 5.52 -6.38 -1.64
C SER A 68 4.92 -4.98 -1.48
N ILE A 69 4.09 -4.78 -0.44
CA ILE A 69 3.58 -3.46 -0.06
C ILE A 69 4.76 -2.56 0.32
N GLU A 70 5.67 -2.99 1.20
CA GLU A 70 6.85 -2.21 1.65
C GLU A 70 7.77 -1.75 0.52
N VAL A 71 7.88 -2.50 -0.58
CA VAL A 71 8.72 -2.10 -1.72
C VAL A 71 8.06 -1.00 -2.56
N LEU A 72 6.73 -0.87 -2.48
CA LEU A 72 5.95 0.07 -3.28
C LEU A 72 5.68 1.40 -2.57
N VAL A 73 5.82 1.47 -1.24
CA VAL A 73 5.59 2.66 -0.41
C VAL A 73 6.89 3.15 0.20
#